data_AF-K2RXV5-F1
#
_entry.id   AF-K2RXV5-F1
#
_cell.length_a   1.000
_cell.length_b   1.000
_cell.length_c   1.000
_cell.angle_alpha   90.00
_cell.angle_beta   90.00
_cell.angle_gamma   90.00
#
_symmetry.space_group_name_H-M   'P 1'
#
loop_
_entity.id
_entity.type
_entity.pdbx_description
1 polymer ?
#
loop_
_entity_poly.entity_id
_entity_poly.type
_entity_poly.pdbx_seq_one_letter_code
_entity_poly.pdbx_strand_id
1 'polypeptide(L)'
;MPLWIAAFAMALLRLAPINAEAATEIGTADGSAEQMAAPYYREYYYTGGHYVNSSDGFVFRGQILSTYSAENIQRRFTAPERYRLWPQAESHTQWPGAGVRGDPVFDAYYSSTVPNPYLEDLGVTESAFRVAIADLLQNHILEKSFVIGHSQGGLVAWQRADAVPELVQGLVVLEPSGPPSREQVFSWEDARAYGVGNAPLKYEPPGTEGSEEEVRQQFHLVTTNSGDPAVANCTLQAEEVGKPPRKLAQISKVPVLLMTSEASYHAVYDFCTVDFL
;
A
#
# COMPACT_ATOMS: atom_id res chain seq x y z
N MET A 1 -29.93 15.43 19.46
CA MET A 1 -28.77 16.17 18.94
C MET A 1 -27.90 16.59 20.11
N PRO A 2 -26.75 15.94 20.26
CA PRO A 2 -25.56 16.70 20.63
C PRO A 2 -24.32 16.28 19.84
N LEU A 3 -23.56 17.28 19.39
CA LEU A 3 -22.11 17.20 19.23
C LEU A 3 -21.52 16.61 20.52
N TRP A 4 -20.62 15.62 20.44
CA TRP A 4 -19.52 15.33 21.39
C TRP A 4 -18.96 13.92 21.07
N ILE A 5 -18.11 13.78 20.05
CA ILE A 5 -17.06 12.75 20.01
C ILE A 5 -15.86 13.34 19.27
N ALA A 6 -14.97 14.01 20.00
CA ALA A 6 -13.62 14.35 19.55
C ALA A 6 -12.70 14.33 20.76
N ALA A 7 -12.31 13.12 21.17
CA ALA A 7 -11.16 12.86 22.05
C ALA A 7 -11.00 11.34 22.20
N PHE A 8 -10.14 10.73 21.39
CA PHE A 8 -9.54 9.45 21.76
C PHE A 8 -8.02 9.52 21.58
N ALA A 9 -7.36 9.76 22.71
CA ALA A 9 -6.01 9.35 23.10
C ALA A 9 -4.86 9.53 22.08
N MET A 10 -4.28 10.73 22.05
CA MET A 10 -2.82 10.85 22.03
C MET A 10 -2.29 10.66 23.45
N ALA A 11 -1.59 9.55 23.71
CA ALA A 11 -0.77 9.41 24.92
C ALA A 11 0.41 8.44 24.70
N LEU A 12 1.60 9.05 24.65
CA LEU A 12 2.87 8.60 25.23
C LEU A 12 3.65 7.45 24.56
N LEU A 13 4.44 7.80 23.55
CA LEU A 13 5.80 7.26 23.39
C LEU A 13 6.80 8.36 23.74
N ARG A 14 7.08 8.52 25.05
CA ARG A 14 8.34 9.14 25.49
C ARG A 14 9.41 8.07 25.44
N LEU A 15 10.13 7.97 24.33
CA LEU A 15 11.42 7.30 24.34
C LEU A 15 12.44 8.24 24.99
N ALA A 16 13.01 7.81 26.11
CA ALA A 16 14.14 8.48 26.74
C ALA A 16 15.33 8.53 25.76
N PRO A 17 16.17 9.58 25.80
CA PRO A 17 17.33 9.68 24.93
C PRO A 17 18.34 8.59 25.33
N ILE A 18 18.68 7.70 24.41
CA ILE A 18 19.82 6.80 24.59
C ILE A 18 21.07 7.65 24.38
N ASN A 19 21.71 8.03 25.49
CA ASN A 19 23.04 8.61 25.50
C ASN A 19 24.05 7.58 24.97
N ALA A 20 24.91 8.03 24.06
CA ALA A 20 26.08 7.31 23.61
C ALA A 20 27.18 7.38 24.67
N GLU A 21 27.48 6.26 25.32
CA GLU A 21 28.67 5.93 26.14
C GLU A 21 28.41 4.49 26.62
N ALA A 22 29.28 3.49 26.52
CA ALA A 22 30.71 3.44 26.30
C ALA A 22 31.10 2.11 25.64
N ALA A 23 32.12 2.16 24.79
CA ALA A 23 32.94 1.00 24.49
C ALA A 23 33.84 0.70 25.69
N THR A 24 33.79 -0.50 26.25
CA THR A 24 34.92 -1.34 26.73
C THR A 24 34.39 -2.39 27.70
N GLU A 25 34.42 -3.66 27.30
CA GLU A 25 35.10 -4.76 28.01
C GLU A 25 34.80 -6.08 27.30
N ILE A 26 35.86 -6.69 26.78
CA ILE A 26 35.86 -8.01 26.15
C ILE A 26 36.05 -9.03 27.29
N GLY A 27 35.01 -9.80 27.59
CA GLY A 27 35.04 -10.93 28.51
C GLY A 27 34.47 -12.17 27.84
N THR A 28 35.31 -13.18 27.65
CA THR A 28 35.04 -14.46 26.97
C THR A 28 34.24 -15.43 27.83
N ALA A 29 33.18 -16.06 27.28
CA ALA A 29 32.98 -17.52 27.25
C ALA A 29 31.58 -17.93 26.71
N ASP A 30 31.62 -18.70 25.62
CA ASP A 30 30.80 -19.87 25.20
C ASP A 30 29.31 -20.00 25.55
N GLY A 31 28.53 -20.29 24.49
CA GLY A 31 27.21 -20.91 24.64
C GLY A 31 26.30 -20.80 23.42
N SER A 32 26.62 -21.50 22.34
CA SER A 32 25.73 -21.98 21.27
C SER A 32 24.31 -21.40 21.18
N ALA A 33 24.14 -20.34 20.38
CA ALA A 33 22.94 -20.08 19.58
C ALA A 33 23.30 -18.97 18.57
N GLU A 34 23.94 -19.36 17.48
CA GLU A 34 24.21 -18.46 16.37
C GLU A 34 22.86 -18.13 15.71
N GLN A 35 22.29 -17.00 16.10
CA GLN A 35 21.14 -16.41 15.44
C GLN A 35 21.64 -15.90 14.08
N MET A 36 21.79 -16.81 13.12
CA MET A 36 22.06 -16.45 11.73
C MET A 36 20.81 -15.75 11.19
N ALA A 37 20.72 -14.43 11.37
CA ALA A 37 20.13 -13.61 10.32
C ALA A 37 20.96 -13.93 9.08
N ALA A 38 20.40 -14.73 8.17
CA ALA A 38 21.11 -15.14 6.96
C ALA A 38 21.63 -13.87 6.28
N PRO A 39 22.96 -13.64 6.22
CA PRO A 39 23.48 -12.51 5.51
C PRO A 39 23.14 -12.73 4.04
N TYR A 40 22.17 -11.98 3.54
CA TYR A 40 21.86 -11.98 2.13
C TYR A 40 22.97 -11.21 1.42
N TYR A 41 24.00 -11.95 1.01
CA TYR A 41 25.07 -11.42 0.18
C TYR A 41 24.54 -11.24 -1.25
N ARG A 42 24.37 -9.99 -1.69
CA ARG A 42 24.19 -9.68 -3.12
C ARG A 42 25.56 -9.60 -3.79
N GLU A 43 25.85 -10.53 -4.69
CA GLU A 43 27.10 -10.53 -5.46
C GLU A 43 27.17 -9.44 -6.54
N TYR A 44 26.04 -8.80 -6.87
CA TYR A 44 25.97 -7.77 -7.91
C TYR A 44 25.02 -6.64 -7.51
N TYR A 45 25.46 -5.39 -7.66
CA TYR A 45 24.58 -4.23 -7.76
C TYR A 45 24.35 -3.98 -9.25
N TYR A 46 23.11 -4.08 -9.72
CA TYR A 46 22.78 -3.70 -11.09
C TYR A 46 22.86 -2.18 -11.19
N THR A 47 23.96 -1.66 -11.73
CA THR A 47 24.16 -0.21 -11.98
C THR A 47 23.63 0.22 -13.36
N GLY A 48 22.94 -0.67 -14.08
CA GLY A 48 22.30 -0.39 -15.35
C GLY A 48 20.99 0.37 -15.20
N GLY A 49 20.57 1.03 -16.26
CA GLY A 49 19.27 1.69 -16.37
C GLY A 49 19.29 2.82 -17.39
N HIS A 50 18.12 3.39 -17.66
CA HIS A 50 17.95 4.51 -18.58
C HIS A 50 16.84 5.42 -18.06
N TYR A 51 16.99 6.73 -18.29
CA TYR A 51 15.92 7.67 -17.99
C TYR A 51 14.80 7.50 -19.02
N VAL A 52 13.57 7.38 -18.52
CA VAL A 52 12.37 7.51 -19.33
C VAL A 52 11.55 8.68 -18.83
N ASN A 53 10.79 9.26 -19.75
CA ASN A 53 9.73 10.18 -19.39
C ASN A 53 8.48 9.37 -19.02
N SER A 54 7.93 9.60 -17.84
CA SER A 54 6.74 8.94 -17.31
C SER A 54 5.77 9.98 -16.74
N SER A 55 4.55 9.59 -16.39
CA SER A 55 3.62 10.46 -15.63
C SER A 55 4.21 10.90 -14.28
N ASP A 56 5.16 10.11 -13.77
CA ASP A 56 5.98 10.40 -12.59
C ASP A 56 7.21 11.29 -12.91
N GLY A 57 7.33 11.86 -14.10
CA GLY A 57 8.46 12.70 -14.52
C GLY A 57 9.63 11.89 -15.08
N PHE A 58 10.85 12.43 -14.96
CA PHE A 58 12.08 11.77 -15.41
C PHE A 58 12.48 10.67 -14.41
N VAL A 59 12.08 9.44 -14.70
CA VAL A 59 12.34 8.28 -13.84
C VAL A 59 13.44 7.42 -14.45
N PHE A 60 14.42 7.04 -13.63
CA PHE A 60 15.45 6.09 -14.05
C PHE A 60 14.90 4.66 -13.95
N ARG A 61 14.78 3.97 -15.09
CA ARG A 61 14.24 2.60 -15.21
C ARG A 61 15.35 1.59 -15.50
N GLY A 62 15.08 0.31 -15.25
CA GLY A 62 16.05 -0.78 -15.43
C GLY A 62 17.04 -0.93 -14.27
N GLN A 63 16.77 -0.28 -13.13
CA GLN A 63 17.41 -0.55 -11.85
C GLN A 63 16.52 -1.45 -10.99
N ILE A 64 17.16 -2.24 -10.13
CA ILE A 64 16.46 -3.07 -9.15
C ILE A 64 15.70 -2.22 -8.13
N LEU A 65 16.20 -1.02 -7.81
CA LEU A 65 15.62 -0.11 -6.83
C LEU A 65 15.35 1.25 -7.47
N SER A 66 14.22 1.86 -7.14
CA SER A 66 13.86 3.22 -7.57
C SER A 66 13.45 4.06 -6.36
N THR A 67 13.67 5.36 -6.45
CA THR A 67 13.23 6.36 -5.45
C THR A 67 12.30 7.34 -6.11
N TYR A 68 11.26 7.76 -5.40
CA TYR A 68 10.52 8.94 -5.81
C TYR A 68 11.43 10.16 -5.70
N SER A 69 11.44 10.99 -6.74
CA SER A 69 12.12 12.28 -6.68
C SER A 69 11.49 13.16 -5.60
N ALA A 70 12.28 14.06 -5.02
CA ALA A 70 11.79 15.08 -4.09
C ALA A 70 10.67 15.94 -4.71
N GLU A 71 10.67 16.10 -6.04
CA GLU A 71 9.60 16.77 -6.76
C GLU A 71 8.28 15.99 -6.74
N ASN A 72 8.33 14.68 -6.97
CA ASN A 72 7.16 13.83 -6.85
C ASN A 72 6.62 13.81 -5.43
N ILE A 73 7.50 13.64 -4.45
CA ILE A 73 7.09 13.63 -3.05
C ILE A 73 6.37 14.93 -2.67
N GLN A 74 6.94 16.07 -3.08
CA GLN A 74 6.34 17.37 -2.84
C GLN A 74 4.96 17.51 -3.49
N ARG A 75 4.84 17.21 -4.78
CA ARG A 75 3.60 17.47 -5.53
C ARG A 75 2.46 16.49 -5.21
N ARG A 76 2.78 15.31 -4.67
CA ARG A 76 1.78 14.26 -4.40
C ARG A 76 1.44 14.05 -2.92
N PHE A 77 2.37 14.33 -2.01
CA PHE A 77 2.19 13.91 -0.61
C PHE A 77 2.30 15.05 0.39
N THR A 78 3.17 16.03 0.17
CA THR A 78 3.50 17.02 1.22
C THR A 78 3.01 18.44 0.94
N ALA A 79 2.82 18.82 -0.32
CA ALA A 79 2.23 20.10 -0.70
C ALA A 79 1.31 20.02 -1.95
N PRO A 80 0.41 19.03 -2.07
CA PRO A 80 -0.43 18.86 -3.25
C PRO A 80 -1.37 20.05 -3.52
N GLU A 81 -1.74 20.84 -2.51
CA GLU A 81 -2.60 22.03 -2.66
C GLU A 81 -2.00 23.10 -3.58
N ARG A 82 -0.66 23.10 -3.72
CA ARG A 82 0.08 24.00 -4.62
C ARG A 82 0.00 23.59 -6.08
N TYR A 83 -0.23 22.30 -6.34
CA TYR A 83 -0.19 21.72 -7.68
C TYR A 83 -1.58 21.38 -8.20
N ARG A 84 -2.51 21.03 -7.31
CA ARG A 84 -3.91 20.71 -7.63
C ARG A 84 -4.03 19.70 -8.76
N LEU A 85 -3.22 18.63 -8.65
CA LEU A 85 -3.19 17.53 -9.63
C LEU A 85 -4.47 16.69 -9.60
N TRP A 86 -5.24 16.77 -8.52
CA TRP A 86 -6.59 16.24 -8.39
C TRP A 86 -7.48 17.26 -7.66
N PRO A 87 -8.81 17.17 -7.79
CA PRO A 87 -9.75 18.16 -7.27
C PRO A 87 -9.63 18.42 -5.77
N GLN A 88 -9.52 17.35 -4.97
CA GLN A 88 -9.53 17.40 -3.52
C GLN A 88 -8.24 17.98 -2.90
N ALA A 89 -7.17 18.08 -3.68
CA ALA A 89 -5.86 18.55 -3.22
C ALA A 89 -5.92 19.94 -2.54
N GLU A 90 -6.90 20.78 -2.91
CA GLU A 90 -7.05 22.11 -2.32
C GLU A 90 -7.34 22.10 -0.81
N SER A 91 -7.89 21.01 -0.27
CA SER A 91 -8.18 20.85 1.15
C SER A 91 -6.95 20.44 1.97
N HIS A 92 -5.78 20.26 1.33
CA HIS A 92 -4.58 19.81 2.02
C HIS A 92 -3.97 20.92 2.89
N THR A 93 -4.24 20.84 4.19
CA THR A 93 -3.92 21.91 5.17
C THR A 93 -3.21 21.42 6.43
N GLN A 94 -3.09 20.10 6.63
CA GLN A 94 -2.60 19.52 7.89
C GLN A 94 -1.12 19.11 7.87
N TRP A 95 -0.43 19.25 6.73
CA TRP A 95 1.00 18.95 6.67
C TRP A 95 1.81 19.95 7.52
N PRO A 96 2.72 19.48 8.39
CA PRO A 96 3.55 20.38 9.19
C PRO A 96 4.57 21.14 8.34
N GLY A 97 4.66 22.45 8.54
CA GLY A 97 5.57 23.32 7.76
C GLY A 97 5.00 23.67 6.39
N ALA A 98 5.87 24.10 5.46
CA ALA A 98 5.44 24.50 4.12
C ALA A 98 5.28 23.32 3.14
N GLY A 99 5.79 22.14 3.50
CA GLY A 99 5.71 20.92 2.70
C GLY A 99 6.52 20.94 1.40
N VAL A 100 7.47 21.86 1.26
CA VAL A 100 8.26 22.07 0.03
C VAL A 100 9.75 21.81 0.26
N ARG A 101 10.49 21.42 -0.78
CA ARG A 101 11.95 21.26 -0.77
C ARG A 101 12.64 22.47 -0.13
N GLY A 102 13.54 22.22 0.81
CA GLY A 102 14.21 23.26 1.60
C GLY A 102 13.46 23.67 2.87
N ASP A 103 12.21 23.24 3.06
CA ASP A 103 11.55 23.26 4.38
C ASP A 103 12.13 22.13 5.25
N PRO A 104 12.57 22.40 6.50
CA PRO A 104 13.20 21.38 7.34
C PRO A 104 12.33 20.15 7.61
N VAL A 105 11.00 20.29 7.64
CA VAL A 105 10.08 19.17 7.85
C VAL A 105 9.99 18.30 6.60
N PHE A 106 9.91 18.93 5.42
CA PHE A 106 9.98 18.23 4.15
C PHE A 106 11.32 17.49 3.99
N ASP A 107 12.45 18.16 4.23
CA ASP A 107 13.78 17.58 4.00
C ASP A 107 14.03 16.39 4.94
N ALA A 108 13.59 16.50 6.21
CA ALA A 108 13.62 15.39 7.15
C ALA A 108 12.76 14.21 6.67
N TYR A 109 11.51 14.47 6.25
CA TYR A 109 10.63 13.44 5.70
C TYR A 109 11.24 12.75 4.46
N TYR A 110 11.72 13.53 3.49
CA TYR A 110 12.32 12.99 2.26
C TYR A 110 13.56 12.13 2.56
N SER A 111 14.39 12.53 3.52
CA SER A 111 15.57 11.77 3.94
C SER A 111 15.26 10.42 4.60
N SER A 112 14.05 10.26 5.13
CA SER A 112 13.58 9.00 5.71
C SER A 112 13.05 8.00 4.68
N THR A 113 12.82 8.44 3.43
CA THR A 113 12.35 7.57 2.36
C THR A 113 13.47 6.62 1.92
N VAL A 114 13.09 5.40 1.54
CA VAL A 114 14.03 4.38 1.06
C VAL A 114 13.72 3.99 -0.37
N PRO A 115 14.73 3.58 -1.16
CA PRO A 115 14.48 3.01 -2.47
C PRO A 115 13.57 1.77 -2.37
N ASN A 116 12.51 1.74 -3.17
CA ASN A 116 11.63 0.58 -3.29
C ASN A 116 12.10 -0.26 -4.48
N PRO A 117 12.13 -1.59 -4.41
CA PRO A 117 12.29 -2.40 -5.60
C PRO A 117 11.28 -2.03 -6.68
N TYR A 118 11.81 -1.57 -7.83
CA TYR A 118 11.00 -1.38 -9.03
C TYR A 118 10.89 -2.75 -9.69
N LEU A 119 10.01 -3.60 -9.14
CA LEU A 119 9.69 -4.85 -9.79
C LEU A 119 8.73 -4.55 -10.95
N GLU A 120 9.02 -5.14 -12.12
CA GLU A 120 8.09 -5.13 -13.25
C GLU A 120 6.77 -5.83 -12.89
N ASP A 121 6.82 -6.75 -11.90
CA ASP A 121 5.68 -7.49 -11.39
C ASP A 121 5.46 -7.19 -9.89
N LEU A 122 4.42 -6.40 -9.59
CA LEU A 122 4.01 -6.07 -8.22
C LEU A 122 3.40 -7.27 -7.48
N GLY A 123 2.88 -8.27 -8.20
CA GLY A 123 2.33 -9.50 -7.64
C GLY A 123 3.40 -10.36 -6.96
N VAL A 124 4.65 -10.31 -7.43
CA VAL A 124 5.79 -10.95 -6.75
C VAL A 124 6.01 -10.36 -5.36
N THR A 125 5.99 -9.02 -5.24
CA THR A 125 6.14 -8.32 -3.96
C THR A 125 5.01 -8.69 -3.01
N GLU A 126 3.76 -8.61 -3.47
CA GLU A 126 2.59 -8.98 -2.68
C GLU A 126 2.64 -10.44 -2.19
N SER A 127 3.03 -11.37 -3.05
CA SER A 127 3.16 -12.79 -2.72
C SER A 127 4.27 -13.04 -1.68
N ALA A 128 5.41 -12.36 -1.80
CA ALA A 128 6.48 -12.46 -0.83
C ALA A 128 6.05 -11.94 0.55
N PHE A 129 5.38 -10.78 0.61
CA PHE A 129 4.85 -10.24 1.86
C PHE A 129 3.75 -11.12 2.47
N ARG A 130 2.90 -11.73 1.63
CA ARG A 130 1.88 -12.69 2.07
C ARG A 130 2.48 -13.81 2.91
N VAL A 131 3.59 -14.41 2.44
CA VAL A 131 4.30 -15.49 3.13
C VAL A 131 4.95 -14.98 4.42
N ALA A 132 5.71 -13.88 4.35
CA ALA A 132 6.44 -13.36 5.50
C ALA A 132 5.51 -12.96 6.67
N ILE A 133 4.39 -12.30 6.37
CA ILE A 133 3.44 -11.89 7.41
C ILE A 133 2.60 -13.10 7.89
N ALA A 134 2.43 -14.13 7.06
CA ALA A 134 1.85 -15.41 7.49
C ALA A 134 2.67 -16.14 8.52
N ASP A 135 3.94 -16.27 8.23
CA ASP A 135 4.89 -16.78 9.18
C ASP A 135 4.86 -15.95 10.49
N LEU A 136 4.84 -14.61 10.38
CA LEU A 136 4.78 -13.73 11.56
C LEU A 136 3.58 -14.02 12.47
N LEU A 137 2.33 -14.05 11.99
CA LEU A 137 1.23 -14.31 12.94
C LEU A 137 1.09 -15.78 13.31
N GLN A 138 1.42 -16.71 12.41
CA GLN A 138 1.26 -18.14 12.68
C GLN A 138 2.34 -18.72 13.59
N ASN A 139 3.53 -18.09 13.64
CA ASN A 139 4.68 -18.64 14.36
C ASN A 139 5.26 -17.70 15.43
N HIS A 140 4.95 -16.39 15.40
CA HIS A 140 5.53 -15.44 16.34
C HIS A 140 4.50 -14.67 17.18
N ILE A 141 3.43 -14.15 16.57
CA ILE A 141 2.41 -13.40 17.32
C ILE A 141 1.37 -14.35 17.93
N LEU A 142 0.94 -15.40 17.21
CA LEU A 142 0.04 -16.47 17.69
C LEU A 142 -1.34 -16.02 18.20
N GLU A 143 -1.67 -14.74 18.07
CA GLU A 143 -2.91 -14.14 18.56
C GLU A 143 -3.61 -13.33 17.46
N LYS A 144 -4.95 -13.27 17.56
CA LYS A 144 -5.77 -12.43 16.69
C LYS A 144 -5.36 -10.97 16.81
N SER A 145 -4.95 -10.38 15.69
CA SER A 145 -4.42 -9.02 15.67
C SER A 145 -5.08 -8.17 14.60
N PHE A 146 -5.13 -6.85 14.82
CA PHE A 146 -5.45 -5.90 13.75
C PHE A 146 -4.26 -5.75 12.82
N VAL A 147 -4.53 -5.71 11.52
CA VAL A 147 -3.51 -5.45 10.50
C VAL A 147 -3.78 -4.08 9.91
N ILE A 148 -2.79 -3.19 10.02
CA ILE A 148 -2.86 -1.83 9.51
C ILE A 148 -2.00 -1.73 8.26
N GLY A 149 -2.62 -1.45 7.11
CA GLY A 149 -1.95 -1.22 5.83
C GLY A 149 -2.10 0.23 5.40
N HIS A 150 -1.06 0.83 4.83
CA HIS A 150 -1.11 2.18 4.26
C HIS A 150 -0.59 2.17 2.83
N SER A 151 -1.30 2.83 1.89
CA SER A 151 -0.89 2.89 0.47
C SER A 151 -0.61 1.48 -0.09
N GLN A 152 0.60 1.22 -0.58
CA GLN A 152 1.01 -0.10 -1.06
C GLN A 152 0.84 -1.20 0.00
N GLY A 153 1.01 -0.86 1.29
CA GLY A 153 0.79 -1.77 2.41
C GLY A 153 -0.67 -2.22 2.56
N GLY A 154 -1.63 -1.51 1.96
CA GLY A 154 -3.03 -1.94 1.89
C GLY A 154 -3.21 -3.23 1.08
N LEU A 155 -2.46 -3.38 -0.02
CA LEU A 155 -2.53 -4.57 -0.87
C LEU A 155 -1.98 -5.79 -0.13
N VAL A 156 -0.91 -5.57 0.63
CA VAL A 156 -0.36 -6.56 1.54
C VAL A 156 -1.36 -6.95 2.64
N ALA A 157 -2.14 -5.99 3.15
CA ALA A 157 -3.19 -6.28 4.13
C ALA A 157 -4.31 -7.17 3.56
N TRP A 158 -4.66 -7.02 2.27
CA TRP A 158 -5.59 -7.92 1.58
C TRP A 158 -5.05 -9.34 1.49
N GLN A 159 -3.81 -9.49 1.00
CA GLN A 159 -3.13 -10.78 0.94
C GLN A 159 -3.05 -11.44 2.33
N ARG A 160 -2.92 -10.62 3.37
CA ARG A 160 -2.88 -11.10 4.75
C ARG A 160 -4.19 -11.74 5.18
N ALA A 161 -5.30 -11.01 5.07
CA ALA A 161 -6.62 -11.54 5.40
C ALA A 161 -7.00 -12.74 4.53
N ASP A 162 -6.50 -12.82 3.29
CA ASP A 162 -6.73 -13.98 2.42
C ASP A 162 -5.98 -15.25 2.86
N ALA A 163 -4.79 -15.10 3.43
CA ALA A 163 -3.95 -16.22 3.82
C ALA A 163 -4.40 -16.90 5.13
N VAL A 164 -4.84 -16.12 6.12
CA VAL A 164 -4.97 -16.52 7.54
C VAL A 164 -6.13 -15.82 8.28
N PRO A 165 -7.32 -15.72 7.68
CA PRO A 165 -8.40 -14.87 8.21
C PRO A 165 -8.72 -15.12 9.69
N GLU A 166 -8.46 -16.33 10.20
CA GLU A 166 -8.63 -16.73 11.59
C GLU A 166 -7.72 -16.00 12.59
N LEU A 167 -6.57 -15.46 12.16
CA LEU A 167 -5.64 -14.67 12.99
C LEU A 167 -5.74 -13.15 12.75
N VAL A 168 -6.65 -12.72 11.87
CA VAL A 168 -6.88 -11.30 11.59
C VAL A 168 -8.17 -10.86 12.28
N GLN A 169 -8.04 -10.01 13.30
CA GLN A 169 -9.17 -9.47 14.04
C GLN A 169 -9.96 -8.43 13.21
N GLY A 170 -9.24 -7.70 12.35
CA GLY A 170 -9.79 -6.69 11.46
C GLY A 170 -8.68 -6.05 10.63
N LEU A 171 -9.06 -5.47 9.50
CA LEU A 171 -8.16 -4.68 8.67
C LEU A 171 -8.46 -3.19 8.87
N VAL A 172 -7.40 -2.40 9.01
CA VAL A 172 -7.46 -0.95 8.90
C VAL A 172 -6.58 -0.56 7.72
N VAL A 173 -7.20 -0.19 6.61
CA VAL A 173 -6.47 0.23 5.40
C VAL A 173 -6.58 1.74 5.24
N LEU A 174 -5.45 2.41 5.35
CA LEU A 174 -5.32 3.85 5.21
C LEU A 174 -4.94 4.12 3.76
N GLU A 175 -5.86 4.68 2.98
CA GLU A 175 -5.61 5.07 1.58
C GLU A 175 -4.92 3.94 0.79
N PRO A 176 -5.52 2.74 0.68
CA PRO A 176 -4.87 1.59 0.03
C PRO A 176 -4.64 1.89 -1.45
N SER A 177 -3.53 1.42 -2.03
CA SER A 177 -3.32 1.60 -3.48
C SER A 177 -4.48 0.98 -4.26
N GLY A 178 -4.99 1.73 -5.22
CA GLY A 178 -6.22 1.42 -5.94
C GLY A 178 -6.40 2.38 -7.11
N PRO A 179 -7.61 2.44 -7.69
CA PRO A 179 -8.80 1.63 -7.38
C PRO A 179 -8.75 0.23 -8.01
N PRO A 180 -9.74 -0.64 -7.75
CA PRO A 180 -9.75 -1.98 -8.32
C PRO A 180 -9.62 -1.99 -9.84
N SER A 181 -8.85 -2.96 -10.34
CA SER A 181 -8.70 -3.30 -11.77
C SER A 181 -8.12 -2.24 -12.72
N ARG A 182 -8.09 -0.94 -12.39
CA ARG A 182 -7.59 0.12 -13.28
C ARG A 182 -7.12 1.34 -12.51
N GLU A 183 -6.07 2.00 -12.99
CA GLU A 183 -5.61 3.30 -12.46
C GLU A 183 -6.54 4.45 -12.87
N GLN A 184 -6.58 5.53 -12.07
CA GLN A 184 -7.49 6.67 -12.29
C GLN A 184 -6.89 8.07 -12.10
N VAL A 185 -5.77 8.22 -11.39
CA VAL A 185 -5.22 9.56 -11.06
C VAL A 185 -3.95 9.87 -11.87
N PHE A 186 -2.95 9.00 -11.79
CA PHE A 186 -1.63 9.24 -12.40
C PHE A 186 -1.36 8.38 -13.64
N SER A 187 -2.26 7.43 -13.94
CA SER A 187 -2.32 6.70 -15.20
C SER A 187 -3.76 6.20 -15.42
N TRP A 188 -3.99 5.57 -16.58
CA TRP A 188 -5.27 4.96 -16.96
C TRP A 188 -5.09 3.50 -17.35
N GLU A 189 -3.97 2.91 -16.95
CA GLU A 189 -3.58 1.56 -17.30
C GLU A 189 -4.35 0.54 -16.48
N ASP A 190 -4.48 -0.64 -17.06
CA ASP A 190 -4.97 -1.81 -16.37
C ASP A 190 -3.99 -2.17 -15.24
N ALA A 191 -4.52 -2.41 -14.04
CA ALA A 191 -3.74 -2.74 -12.85
C ALA A 191 -4.52 -3.72 -11.98
N ARG A 192 -3.89 -4.32 -10.96
CA ARG A 192 -4.56 -5.17 -9.96
C ARG A 192 -5.48 -6.21 -10.62
N ALA A 193 -4.85 -7.11 -11.38
CA ALA A 193 -5.57 -8.15 -12.15
C ALA A 193 -6.53 -9.00 -11.28
N TYR A 194 -6.29 -9.07 -9.96
CA TYR A 194 -7.10 -9.80 -8.98
C TYR A 194 -8.10 -8.91 -8.24
N GLY A 195 -8.55 -7.80 -8.85
CA GLY A 195 -9.51 -6.86 -8.27
C GLY A 195 -8.81 -5.82 -7.41
N VAL A 196 -8.55 -6.14 -6.14
CA VAL A 196 -7.91 -5.23 -5.16
C VAL A 196 -6.39 -5.44 -4.99
N GLY A 197 -5.81 -6.42 -5.69
CA GLY A 197 -4.39 -6.76 -5.59
C GLY A 197 -3.80 -7.24 -6.91
N ASN A 198 -2.47 -7.30 -6.97
CA ASN A 198 -1.71 -7.81 -8.13
C ASN A 198 -1.34 -9.28 -7.96
N ALA A 199 -1.46 -9.86 -6.75
CA ALA A 199 -1.27 -11.30 -6.53
C ALA A 199 -2.61 -12.05 -6.34
N PRO A 200 -2.66 -13.37 -6.66
CA PRO A 200 -3.86 -14.19 -6.50
C PRO A 200 -4.51 -14.12 -5.12
N LEU A 201 -5.83 -13.94 -5.10
CA LEU A 201 -6.68 -13.98 -3.91
C LEU A 201 -7.71 -15.12 -4.05
N LYS A 202 -8.23 -15.64 -2.94
CA LYS A 202 -9.23 -16.72 -2.98
C LYS A 202 -10.62 -16.14 -3.21
N TYR A 203 -11.26 -16.55 -4.29
CA TYR A 203 -12.61 -16.13 -4.66
C TYR A 203 -13.63 -17.26 -4.60
N GLU A 204 -14.89 -16.88 -4.40
CA GLU A 204 -16.07 -17.74 -4.56
C GLU A 204 -17.04 -17.07 -5.58
N PRO A 205 -17.34 -17.71 -6.72
CA PRO A 205 -16.77 -18.97 -7.20
C PRO A 205 -15.26 -18.86 -7.53
N PRO A 206 -14.50 -19.99 -7.50
CA PRO A 206 -13.07 -19.99 -7.85
C PRO A 206 -12.80 -19.59 -9.31
N GLY A 207 -11.68 -18.92 -9.58
CA GLY A 207 -11.33 -18.46 -10.94
C GLY A 207 -10.27 -17.36 -10.96
N THR A 208 -9.11 -17.63 -10.36
CA THR A 208 -7.94 -16.74 -10.34
C THR A 208 -6.69 -17.43 -10.87
N GLU A 209 -6.87 -18.45 -11.70
CA GLU A 209 -5.79 -19.19 -12.35
C GLU A 209 -5.66 -18.71 -13.80
N GLY A 210 -4.43 -18.68 -14.29
CA GLY A 210 -4.09 -18.22 -15.64
C GLY A 210 -3.24 -16.96 -15.64
N SER A 211 -3.01 -16.42 -16.83
CA SER A 211 -2.41 -15.11 -17.07
C SER A 211 -3.31 -13.98 -16.54
N GLU A 212 -2.72 -12.80 -16.32
CA GLU A 212 -3.48 -11.62 -15.88
C GLU A 212 -4.64 -11.29 -16.83
N GLU A 213 -4.45 -11.46 -18.14
CA GLU A 213 -5.50 -11.23 -19.14
C GLU A 213 -6.67 -12.22 -18.97
N GLU A 214 -6.37 -13.49 -18.77
CA GLU A 214 -7.39 -14.52 -18.53
C GLU A 214 -8.16 -14.26 -17.23
N VAL A 215 -7.47 -13.83 -16.16
CA VAL A 215 -8.12 -13.48 -14.89
C VAL A 215 -9.04 -12.26 -15.07
N ARG A 216 -8.59 -11.22 -15.78
CA ARG A 216 -9.41 -10.03 -16.05
C ARG A 216 -10.67 -10.37 -16.85
N GLN A 217 -10.57 -11.25 -17.84
CA GLN A 217 -11.72 -11.73 -18.61
C GLN A 217 -12.73 -12.48 -17.73
N GLN A 218 -12.26 -13.22 -16.71
CA GLN A 218 -13.10 -13.96 -15.78
C GLN A 218 -13.88 -13.06 -14.79
N PHE A 219 -13.49 -11.79 -14.64
CA PHE A 219 -14.18 -10.83 -13.78
C PHE A 219 -15.27 -10.03 -14.48
N HIS A 220 -15.41 -10.10 -15.81
CA HIS A 220 -16.47 -9.42 -16.55
C HIS A 220 -16.58 -7.93 -16.16
N LEU A 221 -15.45 -7.22 -16.25
CA LEU A 221 -15.33 -5.85 -15.76
C LEU A 221 -16.10 -4.86 -16.63
N VAL A 222 -16.85 -3.97 -15.98
CA VAL A 222 -17.56 -2.84 -16.58
C VAL A 222 -17.15 -1.55 -15.89
N THR A 223 -16.95 -0.50 -16.69
CA THR A 223 -16.65 0.84 -16.16
C THR A 223 -17.92 1.66 -16.06
N THR A 224 -18.27 2.06 -14.83
CA THR A 224 -19.43 2.90 -14.56
C THR A 224 -19.00 4.36 -14.47
N ASN A 225 -19.73 5.24 -15.17
CA ASN A 225 -19.47 6.67 -15.12
C ASN A 225 -19.99 7.25 -13.79
N SER A 226 -19.13 7.94 -13.04
CA SER A 226 -19.51 8.59 -11.78
C SER A 226 -20.49 9.74 -11.99
N GLY A 227 -20.46 10.38 -13.17
CA GLY A 227 -21.21 11.60 -13.48
C GLY A 227 -20.69 12.86 -12.77
N ASP A 228 -19.69 12.72 -11.90
CA ASP A 228 -19.05 13.82 -11.17
C ASP A 228 -17.57 13.91 -11.57
N PRO A 229 -17.13 15.01 -12.20
CA PRO A 229 -15.73 15.17 -12.60
C PRO A 229 -14.75 15.22 -11.41
N ALA A 230 -15.24 15.34 -10.17
CA ALA A 230 -14.41 15.34 -8.98
C ALA A 230 -13.95 13.93 -8.55
N VAL A 231 -14.57 12.87 -9.06
CA VAL A 231 -14.33 11.48 -8.65
C VAL A 231 -14.20 10.54 -9.84
N ALA A 232 -13.47 9.44 -9.65
CA ALA A 232 -13.15 8.45 -10.67
C ALA A 232 -14.36 7.65 -11.14
N ASN A 233 -14.23 7.09 -12.34
CA ASN A 233 -15.10 6.01 -12.78
C ASN A 233 -14.61 4.69 -12.18
N CYS A 234 -15.52 3.85 -11.72
CA CYS A 234 -15.16 2.55 -11.16
C CYS A 234 -15.21 1.46 -12.24
N THR A 235 -14.13 0.70 -12.40
CA THR A 235 -14.07 -0.51 -13.23
C THR A 235 -14.25 -1.73 -12.34
N LEU A 236 -15.48 -2.27 -12.26
CA LEU A 236 -15.87 -3.33 -11.31
C LEU A 236 -16.51 -4.51 -12.04
N GLN A 237 -16.66 -5.64 -11.34
CA GLN A 237 -17.35 -6.83 -11.87
C GLN A 237 -18.83 -6.51 -12.12
N ALA A 238 -19.35 -6.88 -13.29
CA ALA A 238 -20.77 -6.74 -13.60
C ALA A 238 -21.59 -7.98 -13.19
N GLU A 239 -22.86 -7.77 -12.86
CA GLU A 239 -23.82 -8.87 -12.70
C GLU A 239 -24.29 -9.36 -14.08
N GLU A 240 -23.98 -10.61 -14.42
CA GLU A 240 -24.51 -11.29 -15.61
C GLU A 240 -25.39 -12.49 -15.21
N VAL A 241 -26.39 -12.80 -16.04
CA VAL A 241 -27.28 -13.94 -15.81
C VAL A 241 -26.46 -15.24 -15.80
N GLY A 242 -26.46 -15.92 -14.66
CA GLY A 242 -25.71 -17.17 -14.46
C GLY A 242 -24.22 -16.99 -14.13
N LYS A 243 -23.74 -15.75 -13.98
CA LYS A 243 -22.37 -15.42 -13.60
C LYS A 243 -22.35 -14.24 -12.60
N PRO A 244 -22.66 -14.49 -11.32
CA PRO A 244 -22.59 -13.44 -10.31
C PRO A 244 -21.15 -12.97 -10.10
N PRO A 245 -20.93 -11.72 -9.65
CA PRO A 245 -19.62 -11.23 -9.23
C PRO A 245 -18.98 -12.17 -8.22
N ARG A 246 -17.68 -12.41 -8.40
CA ARG A 246 -16.87 -13.24 -7.51
C ARG A 246 -16.61 -12.50 -6.22
N LYS A 247 -16.76 -13.19 -5.09
CA LYS A 247 -16.55 -12.64 -3.75
C LYS A 247 -15.22 -13.10 -3.17
N LEU A 248 -14.54 -12.23 -2.43
CA LEU A 248 -13.31 -12.57 -1.72
C LEU A 248 -13.62 -13.55 -0.57
N ALA A 249 -13.35 -14.84 -0.76
CA ALA A 249 -13.86 -15.92 0.07
C ALA A 249 -13.33 -15.88 1.52
N GLN A 250 -12.13 -15.33 1.71
CA GLN A 250 -11.49 -15.21 3.01
C GLN A 250 -11.58 -13.79 3.58
N ILE A 251 -11.33 -12.77 2.76
CA ILE A 251 -11.36 -11.37 3.19
C ILE A 251 -12.76 -10.97 3.65
N SER A 252 -13.84 -11.49 3.03
CA SER A 252 -15.23 -11.23 3.46
C SER A 252 -15.57 -11.70 4.88
N LYS A 253 -14.69 -12.49 5.52
CA LYS A 253 -14.84 -12.95 6.90
C LYS A 253 -14.22 -11.99 7.92
N VAL A 254 -13.48 -10.98 7.46
CA VAL A 254 -12.71 -10.05 8.28
C VAL A 254 -13.35 -8.67 8.20
N PRO A 255 -13.65 -8.00 9.33
CA PRO A 255 -14.11 -6.61 9.31
C PRO A 255 -13.04 -5.69 8.72
N VAL A 256 -13.44 -4.79 7.83
CA VAL A 256 -12.54 -3.84 7.17
C VAL A 256 -12.97 -2.42 7.48
N LEU A 257 -12.02 -1.61 7.95
CA LEU A 257 -12.11 -0.15 7.98
C LEU A 257 -11.20 0.39 6.89
N LEU A 258 -11.79 1.03 5.88
CA LEU A 258 -11.07 1.84 4.90
C LEU A 258 -11.15 3.30 5.32
N MET A 259 -10.00 3.97 5.40
CA MET A 259 -9.90 5.37 5.80
C MET A 259 -9.20 6.18 4.71
N THR A 260 -9.84 7.27 4.29
CA THR A 260 -9.35 8.17 3.26
C THR A 260 -9.33 9.59 3.82
N SER A 261 -8.22 10.31 3.67
CA SER A 261 -8.18 11.73 4.01
C SER A 261 -8.87 12.56 2.94
N GLU A 262 -9.48 13.67 3.35
CA GLU A 262 -10.29 14.51 2.46
C GLU A 262 -9.51 15.09 1.28
N ALA A 263 -8.19 15.30 1.44
CA ALA A 263 -7.36 15.97 0.45
C ALA A 263 -6.48 15.02 -0.38
N SER A 264 -6.50 13.73 -0.08
CA SER A 264 -5.69 12.74 -0.78
C SER A 264 -6.22 12.47 -2.18
N TYR A 265 -5.33 12.08 -3.10
CA TYR A 265 -5.76 11.58 -4.40
C TYR A 265 -6.57 10.29 -4.29
N HIS A 266 -6.47 9.58 -3.17
CA HIS A 266 -7.31 8.44 -2.86
C HIS A 266 -8.79 8.82 -2.69
N ALA A 267 -9.10 10.06 -2.29
CA ALA A 267 -10.48 10.56 -2.23
C ALA A 267 -11.17 10.56 -3.61
N VAL A 268 -10.38 10.54 -4.69
CA VAL A 268 -10.88 10.42 -6.06
C VAL A 268 -11.47 9.04 -6.32
N TYR A 269 -11.05 7.98 -5.61
CA TYR A 269 -11.40 6.60 -6.03
C TYR A 269 -11.61 5.58 -4.93
N ASP A 270 -11.29 5.84 -3.66
CA ASP A 270 -11.34 4.82 -2.60
C ASP A 270 -12.75 4.24 -2.40
N PHE A 271 -13.80 4.99 -2.74
CA PHE A 271 -15.16 4.47 -2.77
C PHE A 271 -15.34 3.34 -3.79
N CYS A 272 -14.59 3.30 -4.90
CA CYS A 272 -14.60 2.16 -5.81
C CYS A 272 -14.04 0.89 -5.14
N THR A 273 -13.08 1.03 -4.23
CA THR A 273 -12.59 -0.09 -3.42
C THR A 273 -13.67 -0.55 -2.44
N VAL A 274 -14.42 0.39 -1.85
CA VAL A 274 -15.56 0.05 -0.98
C VAL A 274 -16.66 -0.66 -1.74
N ASP A 275 -17.04 -0.17 -2.93
CA ASP A 275 -18.08 -0.78 -3.77
C ASP A 275 -17.67 -2.17 -4.30
N PHE A 276 -16.37 -2.45 -4.38
CA PHE A 276 -15.85 -3.76 -4.76
C PHE A 276 -16.00 -4.81 -3.65
N LEU A 277 -15.88 -4.41 -2.37
CA LEU A 277 -15.83 -5.29 -1.20
C LEU A 277 -17.23 -5.74 -0.74
#